data_AF-A0A7X6XZL4-F1
#
_entry.id   AF-A0A7X6XZL4-F1
#
_cell.length_a   1.000
_cell.length_b   1.000
_cell.length_c   1.000
_cell.angle_alpha   90.00
_cell.angle_beta   90.00
_cell.angle_gamma   90.00
#
_symmetry.space_group_name_H-M   'P 1'
#
loop_
_entity.id
_entity.type
_entity.pdbx_description
1 polymer ?
#
loop_
_entity_poly.entity_id
_entity_poly.type
_entity_poly.pdbx_seq_one_letter_code
_entity_poly.pdbx_strand_id
1 'polypeptide(L)'
;MAKYITVQEGLDMLMDGDEIVTGLGCAEAHDLLSEIHTIADRITQPIEITNCLPMSNFKFQEDEFSNKYFVNGWFYSPTIRKMHKNGNATF
;
A
#
# COMPACT_ATOMS: atom_id res chain seq x y z
N MET A 1 0.06 -21.10 17.45
CA MET A 1 1.13 -21.54 16.51
C MET A 1 1.26 -20.47 15.45
N ALA A 2 2.45 -19.89 15.25
CA ALA A 2 2.68 -18.98 14.14
C ALA A 2 2.72 -19.79 12.83
N LYS A 3 2.00 -19.33 11.80
CA LYS A 3 2.12 -19.83 10.42
C LYS A 3 3.08 -18.89 9.69
N TYR A 4 4.11 -19.45 9.08
CA TYR A 4 5.08 -18.69 8.29
C TYR A 4 4.74 -18.83 6.81
N ILE A 5 4.73 -17.71 6.12
CA ILE A 5 4.56 -17.61 4.67
C ILE A 5 5.62 -16.66 4.12
N THR A 6 5.91 -16.77 2.84
CA THR A 6 6.74 -15.85 2.08
C THR A 6 5.98 -14.56 1.77
N VAL A 7 6.71 -13.50 1.38
CA VAL A 7 6.09 -12.24 0.90
C VAL A 7 5.20 -12.51 -0.32
N GLN A 8 5.68 -13.32 -1.28
CA GLN A 8 4.91 -13.65 -2.47
C GLN A 8 3.59 -14.37 -2.14
N GLU A 9 3.63 -15.35 -1.23
CA GLU A 9 2.40 -16.02 -0.79
C GLU A 9 1.43 -15.03 -0.12
N GLY A 10 1.94 -14.07 0.65
CA GLY A 10 1.12 -12.99 1.21
C GLY A 10 0.51 -12.07 0.14
N LEU A 11 1.29 -11.73 -0.90
CA LEU A 11 0.80 -10.95 -2.03
C LEU A 11 -0.26 -11.70 -2.83
N ASP A 12 -0.10 -13.00 -3.05
CA ASP A 12 -1.04 -13.85 -3.79
C ASP A 12 -2.40 -13.97 -3.09
N MET A 13 -2.46 -13.69 -1.78
CA MET A 13 -3.71 -13.66 -1.02
C MET A 13 -4.52 -12.38 -1.23
N LEU A 14 -3.90 -11.30 -1.72
CA LEU A 14 -4.58 -10.03 -1.94
C LEU A 14 -5.51 -10.11 -3.14
N MET A 15 -6.73 -9.59 -2.98
CA MET A 15 -7.77 -9.52 -3.99
C MET A 15 -8.03 -8.07 -4.42
N ASP A 16 -8.65 -7.93 -5.59
CA ASP A 16 -9.06 -6.64 -6.12
C ASP A 16 -10.04 -5.93 -5.18
N GLY A 17 -9.76 -4.66 -4.87
CA GLY A 17 -10.60 -3.85 -3.99
C GLY A 17 -10.44 -4.13 -2.49
N ASP A 18 -9.45 -4.93 -2.07
CA ASP A 18 -9.17 -5.15 -0.65
C ASP A 18 -8.81 -3.84 0.07
N GLU A 19 -9.22 -3.75 1.34
CA GLU A 19 -8.74 -2.74 2.28
C GLU A 19 -7.70 -3.37 3.22
N ILE A 20 -6.48 -2.85 3.17
CA ILE A 20 -5.34 -3.34 3.94
C ILE A 20 -4.98 -2.29 5.00
N VAL A 21 -5.09 -2.67 6.28
CA VAL A 21 -4.58 -1.86 7.38
C VAL A 21 -3.21 -2.38 7.78
N THR A 22 -2.20 -1.50 7.75
CA THR A 22 -0.83 -1.85 8.14
C THR A 22 -0.45 -1.26 9.51
N GLY A 23 0.66 -1.72 10.08
CA GLY A 23 1.19 -1.17 11.32
C GLY A 23 1.62 0.29 11.18
N LEU A 24 1.67 1.01 12.30
CA LEU A 24 2.00 2.44 12.32
C LEU A 24 3.52 2.66 12.43
N GLY A 25 4.07 3.65 11.73
CA GLY A 25 5.49 3.96 11.80
C GLY A 25 6.36 2.76 11.42
N CYS A 26 7.39 2.46 12.22
CA CYS A 26 8.30 1.33 11.98
C CYS A 26 7.66 -0.06 12.09
N ALA A 27 6.40 -0.16 12.51
CA ALA A 27 5.64 -1.42 12.53
C ALA A 27 4.89 -1.69 11.22
N GLU A 28 5.00 -0.81 10.22
CA GLU A 28 4.43 -1.03 8.90
C GLU A 28 4.91 -2.38 8.31
N ALA A 29 4.06 -3.01 7.51
CA ALA A 29 4.35 -4.28 6.83
C ALA A 29 5.34 -4.04 5.68
N HIS A 30 6.54 -3.59 6.03
CA HIS A 30 7.53 -3.02 5.14
C HIS A 30 7.83 -3.92 3.95
N ASP A 31 8.08 -5.21 4.19
CA ASP A 31 8.47 -6.15 3.13
C ASP A 31 7.31 -6.41 2.14
N LEU A 32 6.07 -6.51 2.66
CA LEU A 32 4.88 -6.66 1.81
C LEU A 32 4.64 -5.39 0.97
N LEU A 33 4.70 -4.22 1.61
CA LEU A 33 4.48 -2.92 0.95
C LEU A 33 5.58 -2.56 -0.05
N SER A 34 6.81 -3.02 0.19
CA SER A 34 7.94 -2.84 -0.74
C SER A 34 7.71 -3.59 -2.05
N GLU A 35 7.09 -4.77 -1.98
CA GLU A 35 6.89 -5.65 -3.13
C GLU A 35 5.47 -5.60 -3.72
N ILE A 36 4.49 -4.94 -3.08
CA ILE A 36 3.10 -4.94 -3.56
C ILE A 36 2.96 -4.42 -5.00
N HIS A 37 3.80 -3.48 -5.41
CA HIS A 37 3.81 -2.95 -6.78
C HIS A 37 4.03 -4.04 -7.86
N THR A 38 4.60 -5.19 -7.52
CA THR A 38 4.87 -6.30 -8.45
C THR A 38 3.61 -7.01 -8.94
N ILE A 39 2.50 -6.90 -8.21
CA ILE A 39 1.19 -7.48 -8.60
C ILE A 39 0.25 -6.45 -9.25
N ALA A 40 0.76 -5.27 -9.62
CA ALA A 40 -0.07 -4.18 -10.17
C ALA A 40 -0.75 -4.53 -11.51
N ASP A 41 -0.19 -5.47 -12.26
CA ASP A 41 -0.71 -5.94 -13.55
C ASP A 41 -2.04 -6.68 -13.42
N ARG A 42 -2.23 -7.44 -12.33
CA ARG A 42 -3.48 -8.17 -12.06
C ARG A 42 -4.56 -7.35 -11.36
N ILE A 43 -4.23 -6.18 -10.79
CA ILE A 43 -5.19 -5.34 -10.06
C ILE A 43 -6.10 -4.60 -11.04
N THR A 44 -7.41 -4.85 -10.98
CA THR A 44 -8.41 -4.13 -11.79
C THR A 44 -9.24 -3.13 -10.97
N GLN A 45 -9.42 -3.38 -9.68
CA GLN A 45 -10.03 -2.44 -8.72
C GLN A 45 -8.97 -2.01 -7.70
N PRO A 46 -8.80 -0.71 -7.42
CA PRO A 46 -7.74 -0.23 -6.55
C PRO A 46 -7.79 -0.87 -5.17
N ILE A 47 -6.63 -1.31 -4.68
CA ILE A 47 -6.48 -1.75 -3.29
C ILE A 47 -6.33 -0.50 -2.42
N GLU A 48 -7.08 -0.43 -1.32
CA GLU A 48 -6.96 0.63 -0.33
C GLU A 48 -5.92 0.24 0.73
N ILE A 49 -4.97 1.14 0.98
CA ILE A 49 -3.93 0.96 2.00
C ILE A 49 -4.11 2.02 3.06
N THR A 50 -4.51 1.58 4.24
CA THR A 50 -4.65 2.43 5.42
C THR A 50 -3.34 2.39 6.21
N ASN A 51 -2.68 3.55 6.33
CA ASN A 51 -1.41 3.67 7.06
C ASN A 51 -1.35 4.93 7.94
N CYS A 52 -0.34 4.98 8.82
CA CYS A 52 -0.05 6.16 9.61
C CYS A 52 1.47 6.33 9.77
N LEU A 53 1.96 7.50 9.39
CA LEU A 53 3.38 7.87 9.44
C LEU A 53 4.28 6.82 8.74
N PRO A 54 4.09 6.56 7.43
CA PRO A 54 4.97 5.63 6.71
C PRO A 54 6.42 6.09 6.80
N MET A 55 7.34 5.15 7.07
CA MET A 55 8.75 5.44 7.31
C MET A 55 9.60 5.29 6.04
N SER A 56 9.03 4.65 5.01
CA SER A 56 9.69 4.37 3.74
C SER A 56 8.92 4.98 2.57
N ASN A 57 9.64 5.28 1.49
CA ASN A 57 9.02 5.57 0.19
C ASN A 57 8.87 4.25 -0.56
N PHE A 58 7.64 3.85 -0.82
CA PHE A 58 7.34 2.60 -1.51
C PHE A 58 7.04 2.87 -2.99
N LYS A 59 7.43 1.92 -3.85
CA LYS A 59 7.27 2.07 -5.30
C LYS A 59 5.82 2.18 -5.74
N PHE A 60 4.88 1.52 -5.04
CA PHE A 60 3.44 1.62 -5.32
C PHE A 60 2.87 3.04 -5.17
N GLN A 61 3.62 3.95 -4.52
CA GLN A 61 3.23 5.35 -4.32
C GLN A 61 3.60 6.26 -5.50
N GLU A 62 4.26 5.73 -6.52
CA GLU A 62 4.59 6.44 -7.75
C GLU A 62 3.36 6.65 -8.64
N ASP A 63 3.41 7.70 -9.46
CA ASP A 63 2.25 8.14 -10.26
C ASP A 63 1.77 7.06 -11.25
N GLU A 64 2.68 6.18 -11.69
CA GLU A 64 2.37 5.05 -12.60
C GLU A 64 1.39 4.04 -11.99
N PHE A 65 1.28 3.98 -10.66
CA PHE A 65 0.37 3.07 -9.96
C PHE A 65 -0.87 3.77 -9.39
N SER A 66 -1.13 5.02 -9.79
CA SER A 66 -2.21 5.83 -9.20
C SER A 66 -3.62 5.28 -9.41
N ASN A 67 -3.81 4.41 -10.41
CA ASN A 67 -5.06 3.68 -10.65
C ASN A 67 -5.09 2.27 -10.01
N LYS A 68 -4.04 1.85 -9.31
CA LYS A 68 -3.92 0.52 -8.69
C LYS A 68 -4.00 0.57 -7.17
N TYR A 69 -3.56 1.67 -6.56
CA TYR A 69 -3.54 1.81 -5.11
C TYR A 69 -4.12 3.15 -4.70
N PHE A 70 -4.96 3.10 -3.68
CA PHE A 70 -5.48 4.26 -2.98
C PHE A 70 -4.91 4.26 -1.55
N VAL A 71 -4.39 5.39 -1.07
CA VAL A 71 -3.84 5.47 0.29
C VAL A 71 -4.72 6.31 1.20
N ASN A 72 -5.21 5.70 2.26
CA ASN A 72 -5.94 6.36 3.34
C ASN A 72 -4.98 6.61 4.51
N GLY A 73 -4.36 7.79 4.51
CA GLY A 73 -3.27 8.10 5.44
C GLY A 73 -3.76 8.86 6.66
N TRP A 74 -3.69 8.26 7.85
CA TRP A 74 -4.03 8.95 9.11
C TRP A 74 -3.04 10.05 9.52
N PHE A 75 -1.98 10.24 8.74
CA PHE A 75 -1.02 11.32 8.89
C PHE A 75 -0.70 11.92 7.52
N TYR A 76 -0.93 13.23 7.35
CA TYR A 76 -0.79 13.93 6.06
C TYR A 76 0.68 14.23 5.72
N SER A 77 1.45 13.17 5.48
CA SER A 77 2.89 13.20 5.19
C SER A 77 3.20 13.85 3.82
N PRO A 78 4.47 14.20 3.53
CA PRO A 78 4.87 14.67 2.20
C PRO A 78 4.45 13.71 1.06
N THR A 79 4.52 12.41 1.30
CA THR A 79 4.15 11.38 0.32
C THR A 79 2.64 11.37 0.09
N ILE A 80 1.83 11.41 1.15
CA ILE A 80 0.36 11.51 1.02
C ILE A 80 -0.03 12.80 0.28
N ARG A 81 0.64 13.93 0.58
CA ARG A 81 0.44 15.20 -0.16
C ARG A 81 0.72 15.08 -1.65
N LYS A 82 1.69 14.25 -2.05
CA LYS A 82 2.01 14.01 -3.47
C LYS A 82 0.90 13.19 -4.11
N MET A 83 0.55 12.04 -3.51
CA MET A 83 -0.48 11.14 -4.04
C MET A 83 -1.86 11.78 -4.09
N HIS A 84 -2.22 12.58 -3.08
CA HIS A 84 -3.51 13.26 -3.03
C HIS A 84 -3.74 14.19 -4.24
N LYS A 85 -2.68 14.79 -4.81
CA LYS A 85 -2.78 15.59 -6.06
C LYS A 85 -3.19 14.76 -7.28
N ASN A 86 -2.89 13.47 -7.27
CA ASN A 86 -3.27 12.53 -8.33
C ASN A 86 -4.67 11.92 -8.08
N GLY A 87 -5.34 12.28 -6.98
CA GLY A 87 -6.66 11.74 -6.61
C GLY A 87 -6.63 10.34 -6.00
N ASN A 88 -5.45 9.79 -5.70
CA ASN A 88 -5.28 8.42 -5.20
C ASN A 88 -4.79 8.34 -3.74
N ALA A 89 -5.03 9.40 -2.95
CA ALA A 89 -4.86 9.35 -1.50
C ALA A 89 -5.77 10.35 -0.78
N THR A 90 -6.09 10.07 0.49
CA THR A 90 -6.83 10.93 1.42
C THR A 90 -6.22 10.89 2.83
N PHE A 91 -6.72 11.72 3.75
CA PHE A 91 -6.32 11.81 5.16
C PHE A 91 -7.50 12.12 6.09
#